data_AF-A0A8T6U897-F1
#
_entry.id   AF-A0A8T6U897-F1
#
_cell.length_a   1.000
_cell.length_b   1.000
_cell.length_c   1.000
_cell.angle_alpha   90.00
_cell.angle_beta   90.00
_cell.angle_gamma   90.00
#
_symmetry.space_group_name_H-M   'P 1'
#
loop_
_entity.id
_entity.type
_entity.pdbx_description
1 polymer ?
#
loop_
_entity_poly.entity_id
_entity_poly.type
_entity_poly.pdbx_seq_one_letter_code
_entity_poly.pdbx_strand_id
1 'polypeptide(L)'
;PVLFTTNFTLTYFTVSSDIQSSDISNKCYLLVVDTQGIGVQSAAARASKAKGGLTADLIAEAIKESGVEEKVKHRTLIIPGMVAHLSRKIEDLTGWKVLVGPSSSAEIPEFLREHWYKEKRS
;
A
#
# COMPACT_ATOMS: atom_id res chain seq x y z
N PRO A 1 -0.91 -10.43 2.32
CA PRO A 1 -0.72 -9.31 1.37
C PRO A 1 -0.21 -8.11 2.14
N VAL A 2 0.69 -7.32 1.56
CA VAL A 2 1.14 -6.04 2.14
C VAL A 2 0.50 -4.93 1.35
N LEU A 3 -0.24 -4.04 2.01
CA LEU A 3 -0.75 -2.80 1.45
C LEU A 3 0.03 -1.65 2.06
N PHE A 4 0.10 -0.50 1.39
CA PHE A 4 0.62 0.70 2.01
C PHE A 4 -0.40 1.84 2.04
N THR A 5 -0.27 2.70 3.04
CA THR A 5 -0.99 3.95 3.21
C THR A 5 -0.03 5.05 3.68
N THR A 6 -0.50 6.29 3.74
CA THR A 6 0.26 7.44 4.25
C THR A 6 0.04 7.64 5.76
N ASN A 7 0.99 8.29 6.44
CA ASN A 7 0.87 8.70 7.84
C ASN A 7 -0.15 9.82 8.13
N PHE A 8 -1.03 10.15 7.18
CA PHE A 8 -2.13 11.07 7.43
C PHE A 8 -3.23 10.39 8.25
N THR A 9 -3.43 10.89 9.47
CA THR A 9 -4.31 10.32 10.50
C THR A 9 -5.67 9.91 9.96
N LEU A 10 -6.34 10.80 9.21
CA LEU A 10 -7.68 10.53 8.68
C LEU A 10 -7.67 9.37 7.67
N THR A 11 -6.72 9.37 6.72
CA THR A 11 -6.59 8.27 5.75
C THR A 11 -6.25 6.95 6.43
N TYR A 12 -5.36 6.96 7.42
CA TYR A 12 -5.02 5.76 8.19
C TYR A 12 -6.25 5.20 8.91
N PHE A 13 -7.02 6.03 9.62
CA PHE A 13 -8.20 5.57 10.34
C PHE A 13 -9.29 5.06 9.39
N THR A 14 -9.54 5.74 8.27
CA THR A 14 -10.52 5.27 7.28
C THR A 14 -10.11 3.90 6.71
N VAL A 15 -8.87 3.77 6.23
CA VAL A 15 -8.36 2.52 5.66
C VAL A 15 -8.36 1.40 6.70
N SER A 16 -7.91 1.69 7.92
CA SER A 16 -7.90 0.73 9.02
C SER A 16 -9.31 0.28 9.39
N SER A 17 -10.28 1.20 9.46
CA SER A 17 -11.67 0.92 9.78
C SER A 17 -12.34 0.05 8.71
N ASP A 18 -12.10 0.34 7.43
CA ASP A 18 -12.63 -0.46 6.31
C ASP A 18 -12.06 -1.88 6.32
N ILE A 19 -10.74 -2.02 6.57
CA ILE A 19 -10.08 -3.32 6.69
C ILE A 19 -10.63 -4.08 7.91
N GLN A 20 -10.75 -3.42 9.07
CA GLN A 20 -11.25 -4.03 10.30
C GLN A 20 -12.71 -4.46 10.20
N SER A 21 -13.53 -3.71 9.46
CA SER A 21 -14.95 -4.02 9.22
C SER A 21 -15.15 -5.18 8.25
N SER A 22 -14.08 -5.77 7.72
CA SER A 22 -14.12 -6.85 6.74
C SER A 22 -13.54 -8.17 7.26
N ASP A 23 -13.92 -9.28 6.63
CA ASP A 23 -13.45 -10.65 6.98
C ASP A 23 -11.93 -10.90 6.76
N ILE A 24 -11.20 -9.89 6.29
CA ILE A 24 -9.76 -9.94 6.02
C ILE A 24 -8.95 -9.11 7.02
N SER A 25 -9.58 -8.58 8.07
CA SER A 25 -8.98 -7.74 9.11
C SER A 25 -7.65 -8.28 9.68
N ASN A 26 -7.52 -9.61 9.83
CA ASN A 26 -6.32 -10.29 10.33
C ASN A 26 -5.47 -10.95 9.24
N LYS A 27 -5.70 -10.65 7.97
CA LYS A 27 -5.07 -11.37 6.84
C LYS A 27 -4.16 -10.49 5.99
N CYS A 28 -4.06 -9.19 6.26
CA CYS A 28 -3.21 -8.26 5.55
C CYS A 28 -2.32 -7.42 6.48
N TYR A 29 -1.19 -6.95 5.95
CA TYR A 29 -0.33 -5.98 6.60
C TYR A 29 -0.57 -4.60 5.98
N LEU A 30 -0.71 -3.57 6.82
CA LEU A 30 -0.83 -2.19 6.39
C LEU A 30 0.46 -1.44 6.75
N LEU A 31 1.26 -1.13 5.73
CA LEU A 31 2.48 -0.34 5.84
C LEU A 31 2.11 1.15 5.87
N VAL A 32 2.55 1.87 6.89
CA VAL A 32 2.33 3.32 6.98
C VAL A 32 3.60 4.02 6.54
N VAL A 33 3.52 4.73 5.42
CA VAL A 33 4.63 5.47 4.83
C VAL A 33 4.61 6.90 5.37
N ASP A 34 5.73 7.37 5.91
CA ASP A 34 5.82 8.73 6.43
C ASP A 34 5.89 9.74 5.29
N THR A 35 4.81 10.48 5.11
CA THR A 35 4.67 11.56 4.13
C THR A 35 4.52 12.92 4.82
N GLN A 36 5.05 13.06 6.04
CA GLN A 36 4.91 14.28 6.85
C GLN A 36 3.46 14.74 7.09
N GLY A 37 2.51 13.78 7.20
CA GLY A 37 1.10 14.06 7.42
C GLY A 37 0.31 14.48 6.18
N ILE A 38 0.83 14.21 4.97
CA ILE A 38 0.15 14.50 3.71
C ILE A 38 -0.69 13.29 3.28
N GLY A 39 -1.95 13.50 2.91
CA GLY A 39 -2.81 12.41 2.42
C GLY A 39 -2.35 11.84 1.07
N VAL A 40 -2.76 10.59 0.77
CA VAL A 40 -2.35 9.84 -0.45
C VAL A 40 -2.50 10.67 -1.73
N GLN A 41 -3.63 11.36 -1.93
CA GLN A 41 -3.88 12.13 -3.16
C GLN A 41 -2.87 13.27 -3.32
N SER A 42 -2.67 14.04 -2.25
CA SER A 42 -1.76 15.19 -2.23
C SER A 42 -0.30 14.74 -2.31
N ALA A 43 0.05 13.64 -1.65
CA ALA A 43 1.40 13.08 -1.67
C ALA A 43 1.72 12.52 -3.07
N ALA A 44 0.77 11.85 -3.73
CA ALA A 44 0.89 11.39 -5.11
C ALA A 44 1.05 12.56 -6.10
N ALA A 45 0.28 13.64 -5.94
CA ALA A 45 0.43 14.84 -6.76
C ALA A 45 1.78 15.56 -6.51
N ARG A 46 2.31 15.48 -5.28
CA ARG A 46 3.59 16.07 -4.88
C ARG A 46 4.79 15.19 -5.21
N ALA A 47 4.57 13.93 -5.62
CA ALA A 47 5.62 12.98 -6.01
C ALA A 47 6.61 13.55 -7.03
N SER A 48 6.15 14.46 -7.90
CA SER A 48 6.95 15.11 -8.94
C SER A 48 7.79 16.29 -8.46
N LYS A 49 7.60 16.79 -7.22
CA LYS A 49 8.21 18.05 -6.73
C LYS A 49 8.75 17.91 -5.29
N ALA A 50 9.95 17.33 -5.18
CA ALA A 50 10.84 17.38 -4.01
C ALA A 50 10.29 16.82 -2.67
N LYS A 51 11.17 16.76 -1.65
CA LYS A 51 10.96 16.19 -0.29
C LYS A 51 9.53 16.36 0.23
N GLY A 52 8.89 15.25 0.60
CA GLY A 52 7.52 15.19 1.14
C GLY A 52 6.46 14.66 0.15
N GLY A 53 6.83 14.39 -1.11
CA GLY A 53 5.98 13.66 -2.05
C GLY A 53 6.05 12.14 -1.88
N LEU A 54 4.99 11.43 -2.26
CA LEU A 54 4.98 9.97 -2.27
C LEU A 54 5.81 9.47 -3.45
N THR A 55 7.01 8.97 -3.20
CA THR A 55 7.92 8.48 -4.24
C THR A 55 8.20 7.00 -4.07
N ALA A 56 8.63 6.35 -5.15
CA ALA A 56 8.99 4.94 -5.11
C ALA A 56 10.13 4.64 -4.12
N ASP A 57 11.06 5.59 -3.97
CA ASP A 57 12.19 5.51 -3.04
C ASP A 57 11.72 5.49 -1.58
N LEU A 58 10.84 6.43 -1.22
CA LEU A 58 10.22 6.52 0.10
C LEU A 58 9.45 5.23 0.47
N ILE A 59 8.76 4.63 -0.49
CA ILE A 59 8.03 3.36 -0.29
C ILE A 59 9.03 2.21 -0.09
N ALA A 60 10.12 2.18 -0.86
CA ALA A 60 11.17 1.17 -0.73
C ALA A 60 11.89 1.26 0.62
N GLU A 61 12.20 2.49 1.08
CA GLU A 61 12.74 2.74 2.42
C GLU A 61 11.74 2.29 3.50
N ALA A 62 10.48 2.67 3.40
CA ALA A 62 9.45 2.27 4.37
C ALA A 62 9.30 0.75 4.48
N ILE A 63 9.39 0.01 3.36
CA ILE A 63 9.37 -1.47 3.36
C ILE A 63 10.54 -2.02 4.18
N LYS A 64 11.76 -1.52 3.93
CA LYS A 64 12.96 -1.94 4.65
C LYS A 64 12.89 -1.56 6.14
N GLU A 65 12.56 -0.31 6.45
CA GLU A 65 12.47 0.19 7.83
C GLU A 65 11.39 -0.51 8.65
N SER A 66 10.26 -0.87 8.02
CA SER A 66 9.18 -1.59 8.70
C SER A 66 9.51 -3.05 9.05
N GLY A 67 10.55 -3.61 8.45
CA GLY A 67 10.88 -5.03 8.57
C GLY A 67 9.79 -5.97 8.03
N VAL A 68 8.89 -5.47 7.16
CA VAL A 68 7.79 -6.28 6.61
C VAL A 68 8.31 -7.45 5.79
N GLU A 69 9.50 -7.32 5.20
CA GLU A 69 10.17 -8.36 4.41
C GLU A 69 10.41 -9.65 5.21
N GLU A 70 10.59 -9.54 6.52
CA GLU A 70 10.78 -10.70 7.41
C GLU A 70 9.45 -11.26 7.91
N LYS A 71 8.38 -10.45 7.90
CA LYS A 71 7.04 -10.84 8.34
C LYS A 71 6.25 -11.59 7.28
N VAL A 72 6.48 -11.30 6.00
CA VAL A 72 5.79 -11.97 4.89
C VAL A 72 6.72 -12.89 4.11
N LYS A 73 6.24 -14.11 3.82
CA LYS A 73 6.96 -15.07 2.95
C LYS A 73 6.83 -14.74 1.46
N HIS A 74 6.06 -13.71 1.10
CA HIS A 74 5.82 -13.28 -0.27
C HIS A 74 6.40 -11.89 -0.48
N ARG A 75 6.90 -11.61 -1.68
CA ARG A 75 7.39 -10.27 -2.07
C ARG A 75 6.38 -9.60 -2.97
N THR A 76 5.22 -9.29 -2.43
CA THR A 76 4.14 -8.62 -3.18
C THR A 76 3.58 -7.47 -2.38
N LEU A 77 3.64 -6.28 -2.98
CA LEU A 77 3.12 -5.02 -2.45
C LEU A 77 1.88 -4.61 -3.24
N ILE A 78 0.82 -4.25 -2.54
CA ILE A 78 -0.39 -3.70 -3.12
C ILE A 78 -0.36 -2.20 -2.92
N ILE A 79 -0.41 -1.47 -4.02
CA ILE A 79 -0.38 -0.01 -4.04
C ILE A 79 -1.78 0.54 -4.34
N PRO A 80 -2.18 1.70 -3.80
CA PRO A 80 -3.42 2.36 -4.19
C PRO A 80 -3.44 2.67 -5.69
N GLY A 81 -4.62 2.59 -6.32
CA GLY A 81 -4.78 2.88 -7.76
C GLY A 81 -4.30 4.27 -8.17
N MET A 82 -4.36 5.23 -7.25
CA MET A 82 -3.92 6.61 -7.45
C MET A 82 -2.42 6.75 -7.72
N VAL A 83 -1.62 5.76 -7.32
CA VAL A 83 -0.15 5.78 -7.45
C VAL A 83 0.33 4.69 -8.40
N ALA A 84 -0.57 4.15 -9.24
CA ALA A 84 -0.29 3.10 -10.20
C ALA A 84 0.93 3.41 -11.10
N HIS A 85 1.17 4.69 -11.40
CA HIS A 85 2.32 5.13 -12.19
C HIS A 85 3.68 4.91 -11.51
N LEU A 86 3.72 4.73 -10.19
CA LEU A 86 4.94 4.43 -9.42
C LEU A 86 5.26 2.94 -9.38
N SER A 87 4.32 2.06 -9.73
CA SER A 87 4.47 0.60 -9.60
C SER A 87 5.80 0.09 -10.16
N ARG A 88 6.05 0.38 -11.43
CA ARG A 88 7.25 -0.07 -12.15
C ARG A 88 8.54 0.35 -11.46
N LYS A 89 8.59 1.58 -10.92
CA LYS A 89 9.78 2.10 -10.24
C LYS A 89 9.96 1.45 -8.86
N ILE A 90 8.86 1.18 -8.15
CA ILE A 90 8.89 0.44 -6.88
C ILE A 90 9.37 -0.99 -7.12
N GLU A 91 8.87 -1.67 -8.15
CA GLU A 91 9.30 -3.03 -8.51
C GLU A 91 10.81 -3.08 -8.82
N ASP A 92 11.31 -2.10 -9.56
CA ASP A 92 12.74 -1.99 -9.90
C ASP A 92 13.63 -1.76 -8.67
N LEU A 93 13.19 -0.88 -7.75
CA LEU A 93 13.96 -0.53 -6.54
C LEU A 93 13.91 -1.60 -5.45
N THR A 94 12.76 -2.24 -5.27
CA THR A 94 12.54 -3.22 -4.18
C THR A 94 12.76 -4.66 -4.63
N GLY A 95 12.54 -4.95 -5.91
CA GLY A 95 12.42 -6.32 -6.42
C GLY A 95 11.14 -7.02 -5.96
N TRP A 96 10.18 -6.30 -5.38
CA TRP A 96 8.87 -6.83 -5.01
C TRP A 96 7.93 -6.73 -6.20
N LYS A 97 7.02 -7.70 -6.34
CA LYS A 97 5.91 -7.61 -7.29
C LYS A 97 4.93 -6.55 -6.82
N VAL A 98 4.56 -5.61 -7.68
CA VAL A 98 3.59 -4.57 -7.34
C VAL A 98 2.25 -4.87 -7.99
N LEU A 99 1.19 -4.89 -7.17
CA LEU A 99 -0.18 -5.02 -7.62
C LEU A 99 -0.90 -3.69 -7.42
N VAL A 100 -1.60 -3.23 -8.45
CA VAL A 100 -2.42 -2.03 -8.38
C VAL A 100 -3.76 -2.40 -7.76
N GLY A 101 -4.01 -1.89 -6.55
CA GLY A 101 -5.27 -2.02 -5.84
C GLY A 101 -6.28 -0.92 -6.22
N PRO A 102 -7.42 -0.88 -5.53
CA PRO A 102 -8.46 0.11 -5.79
C PRO A 102 -8.04 1.53 -5.40
N SER A 103 -8.80 2.51 -5.90
CA SER A 103 -8.59 3.92 -5.54
C SER A 103 -9.29 4.29 -4.23
N SER A 104 -10.29 3.51 -3.81
CA SER A 104 -11.01 3.67 -2.54
C SER A 104 -10.65 2.57 -1.56
N SER A 105 -10.56 2.92 -0.26
CA SER A 105 -10.29 1.96 0.81
C SER A 105 -11.44 0.96 1.03
N ALA A 106 -12.67 1.39 0.78
CA ALA A 106 -13.86 0.55 0.91
C ALA A 106 -13.87 -0.66 -0.03
N GLU A 107 -13.15 -0.59 -1.16
CA GLU A 107 -13.08 -1.67 -2.16
C GLU A 107 -11.90 -2.64 -1.89
N ILE A 108 -11.01 -2.32 -0.95
CA ILE A 108 -9.86 -3.17 -0.58
C ILE A 108 -10.28 -4.61 -0.20
N PRO A 109 -11.35 -4.81 0.61
CA PRO A 109 -11.76 -6.15 1.01
C PRO A 109 -12.19 -7.03 -0.16
N GLU A 110 -12.96 -6.46 -1.09
CA GLU A 110 -13.42 -7.18 -2.29
C GLU A 110 -12.25 -7.46 -3.23
N PHE A 111 -11.39 -6.46 -3.49
CA PHE A 111 -10.19 -6.62 -4.30
C PHE A 111 -9.29 -7.73 -3.78
N LEU A 112 -9.01 -7.77 -2.48
CA LEU A 112 -8.18 -8.81 -1.88
C LEU A 112 -8.85 -10.18 -1.94
N ARG A 113 -10.16 -10.24 -1.75
CA ARG A 113 -10.91 -11.49 -1.90
C ARG A 113 -10.77 -12.04 -3.30
N GLU A 114 -10.93 -11.22 -4.33
CA GLU A 114 -10.90 -11.62 -5.74
C GLU A 114 -9.49 -11.85 -6.29
N HIS A 115 -8.52 -11.00 -5.96
CA HIS A 115 -7.18 -11.02 -6.56
C HIS A 115 -6.12 -11.69 -5.69
N TRP A 116 -6.40 -11.95 -4.41
CA TRP A 116 -5.42 -12.57 -3.51
C TRP A 116 -5.91 -13.89 -2.91
N TYR A 117 -7.13 -13.93 -2.39
CA TYR A 117 -7.67 -15.13 -1.73
C TYR A 117 -8.43 -16.07 -2.66
N LYS A 118 -8.95 -15.59 -3.79
CA LYS A 118 -9.64 -16.41 -4.80
C LYS A 118 -8.67 -17.31 -5.56
N GLU A 119 -7.47 -16.83 -5.89
CA GLU A 119 -6.42 -17.62 -6.57
C GLU A 119 -5.99 -18.85 -5.78
N LYS A 120 -6.17 -18.87 -4.44
CA LYS A 120 -5.85 -20.06 -3.61
C LYS A 120 -6.96 -21.11 -3.54
N ARG A 121 -8.05 -20.94 -4.29
CA ARG A 121 -9.20 -21.88 -4.33
C ARG A 121 -9.29 -22.71 -5.62
N SER A 122 -8.27 -22.70 -6.48
CA SER A 122 -8.14 -23.64 -7.61
C SER A 122 -7.03 -24.64 -7.37
#